data_AF-W9WNM7-F1
#
_entry.id   AF-W9WNM7-F1
#
_cell.length_a   1.000
_cell.length_b   1.000
_cell.length_c   1.000
_cell.angle_alpha   90.00
_cell.angle_beta   90.00
_cell.angle_gamma   90.00
#
_symmetry.space_group_name_H-M   'P 1'
#
loop_
_entity.id
_entity.type
_entity.pdbx_description
1 polymer ?
#
loop_
_entity_poly.entity_id
_entity_poly.type
_entity_poly.pdbx_seq_one_letter_code
_entity_poly.pdbx_strand_id
1 'polypeptide(L)'
;MTIKGSKTRSKGTSSESAVGSLLSSSSINLLKGNSDPFNAYPVKINPEINELIAFYRDYLLPAQYHVPSTAWVSSANAKLDWTICISTLQEPTLAKAFIARSATVAAVLNPALRTLAMRYRLQSIQELRVRLLNHANQVGSDIIILQIIMLQKAEIVDKNLTAAAAHAKILQNLFQEQQRRNRTVNFTLLQYALWSDTQVSSIFMTPLAFDVGPSGWVVNTMQPLWAAALEQLRSIPQWTTLRDDSEKCLDPSVEGAELKAFFISRRTTLQTWLHYGLNGLPVPPLIMLWLTTTACLQQGRMIKHYIQAVHKVIQGMSPSSASGEKDGDSVEGKEYWYTQQYLILAEFVWTHHLSYKVEVCGIDLFDMVPTQLKNLRAALERAEDLSRDLTHHCSPKYQNARLWALFIGAHAEWLKSKSKQKTSEPFSPSHKDLLEMNQAEKKSPRAIKCSRDNENYDWESYREISNRWFSTRLARQVRDMKMSIWEDVYPVLRGFNYADVIQPLGEEVFNQAMDML
;
A
#
# COMPACT_ATOMS: atom_id res chain seq x y z
N MET A 1 14.21 62.03 -36.30
CA MET A 1 13.69 62.91 -35.24
C MET A 1 13.30 62.05 -34.05
N THR A 2 13.88 62.41 -32.92
CA THR A 2 13.66 62.01 -31.50
C THR A 2 12.16 61.93 -31.14
N ILE A 3 11.71 61.12 -30.17
CA ILE A 3 11.73 61.39 -28.72
C ILE A 3 11.78 60.08 -27.89
N LYS A 4 12.57 60.11 -26.81
CA LYS A 4 12.68 59.13 -25.71
C LYS A 4 11.73 59.50 -24.55
N GLY A 5 11.29 58.49 -23.79
CA GLY A 5 10.88 58.54 -22.37
C GLY A 5 10.27 57.19 -21.96
N SER A 6 10.83 56.32 -21.10
CA SER A 6 11.28 56.39 -19.69
C SER A 6 10.21 56.04 -18.65
N LYS A 7 10.47 54.91 -17.93
CA LYS A 7 9.96 54.47 -16.60
C LYS A 7 8.51 53.93 -16.58
N THR A 8 8.15 52.88 -15.85
CA THR A 8 8.57 52.43 -14.51
C THR A 8 8.49 50.91 -14.32
N ARG A 9 9.34 50.45 -13.41
CA ARG A 9 9.57 49.12 -12.87
C ARG A 9 8.51 48.79 -11.81
N SER A 10 7.80 47.68 -11.94
CA SER A 10 7.08 47.04 -10.82
C SER A 10 7.77 45.71 -10.51
N LYS A 11 8.61 45.74 -9.46
CA LYS A 11 9.08 44.57 -8.74
C LYS A 11 8.04 44.27 -7.66
N GLY A 12 7.22 43.25 -7.88
CA GLY A 12 6.40 42.63 -6.83
C GLY A 12 7.18 41.47 -6.23
N THR A 13 7.68 41.66 -5.02
CA THR A 13 8.36 40.70 -4.16
C THR A 13 7.52 39.43 -3.92
N SER A 14 7.93 38.31 -4.51
CA SER A 14 7.58 36.98 -3.97
C SER A 14 8.49 36.72 -2.78
N SER A 15 7.92 36.79 -1.57
CA SER A 15 8.59 36.33 -0.36
C SER A 15 8.83 34.82 -0.49
N GLU A 16 10.08 34.44 -0.61
CA GLU A 16 10.58 33.14 -0.19
C GLU A 16 10.19 32.93 1.27
N SER A 17 9.32 31.94 1.58
CA SER A 17 9.32 31.34 2.90
C SER A 17 10.02 30.00 2.79
N ALA A 18 11.23 29.99 3.35
CA ALA A 18 12.14 28.87 3.40
C ALA A 18 11.46 27.59 3.89
N VAL A 19 11.54 26.57 3.05
CA VAL A 19 11.41 25.17 3.41
C VAL A 19 12.64 24.80 4.23
N GLY A 20 12.44 24.30 5.44
CA GLY A 20 13.55 23.70 6.21
C GLY A 20 13.33 23.67 7.71
N SER A 21 12.73 22.59 8.21
CA SER A 21 13.06 22.08 9.55
C SER A 21 12.83 20.57 9.54
N LEU A 22 13.92 19.85 9.27
CA LEU A 22 14.05 18.42 9.49
C LEU A 22 13.89 18.14 10.99
N LEU A 23 12.81 17.45 11.38
CA LEU A 23 12.62 17.00 12.74
C LEU A 23 13.56 15.84 13.06
N SER A 24 14.55 16.15 13.90
CA SER A 24 15.40 15.20 14.62
C SER A 24 14.55 14.21 15.43
N SER A 25 14.98 12.94 15.44
CA SER A 25 14.40 11.80 16.14
C SER A 25 14.57 11.88 17.67
N SER A 26 14.02 12.91 18.30
CA SER A 26 13.93 12.99 19.74
C SER A 26 12.71 13.81 20.16
N SER A 27 11.73 13.11 20.75
CA SER A 27 10.57 13.66 21.48
C SER A 27 9.64 14.59 20.69
N ILE A 28 8.49 14.05 20.26
CA ILE A 28 7.28 14.85 20.05
C ILE A 28 6.97 15.51 21.41
N ASN A 29 7.37 16.78 21.56
CA ASN A 29 7.02 17.57 22.73
C ASN A 29 5.54 17.93 22.62
N LEU A 30 4.72 17.28 23.45
CA LEU A 30 3.30 17.58 23.63
C LEU A 30 3.12 19.06 24.01
N LEU A 31 2.81 19.92 23.04
CA LEU A 31 2.52 21.33 23.27
C LEU A 31 1.14 21.41 23.96
N LYS A 32 1.16 21.65 25.28
CA LYS A 32 -0.05 21.91 26.07
C LYS A 32 -0.77 23.17 25.56
N GLY A 33 -1.84 22.98 24.80
CA GLY A 33 -2.84 24.03 24.55
C GLY A 33 -3.56 23.90 23.22
N ASN A 34 -4.61 23.07 23.17
CA ASN A 34 -5.72 23.08 22.19
C ASN A 34 -6.74 21.98 22.58
N SER A 35 -7.21 21.97 23.83
CA SER A 35 -8.33 21.08 24.23
C SER A 35 -9.66 21.65 23.74
N ASP A 36 -10.76 20.92 23.93
CA ASP A 36 -12.12 21.46 23.77
C ASP A 36 -12.59 22.07 25.12
N PRO A 37 -12.28 23.36 25.42
CA PRO A 37 -12.61 23.95 26.71
C PRO A 37 -14.12 24.19 26.88
N PHE A 38 -14.88 24.15 25.79
CA PHE A 38 -16.31 24.41 25.77
C PHE A 38 -17.15 23.13 25.83
N ASN A 39 -16.51 21.95 25.85
CA ASN A 39 -17.17 20.64 25.71
C ASN A 39 -18.13 20.63 24.50
N ALA A 40 -17.68 21.17 23.36
CA ALA A 40 -18.40 21.16 22.10
C ALA A 40 -18.64 19.72 21.58
N TYR A 41 -17.84 18.74 22.02
CA TYR A 41 -17.99 17.33 21.64
C TYR A 41 -18.48 16.44 22.79
N PRO A 42 -19.26 15.38 22.50
CA PRO A 42 -19.70 14.41 23.51
C PRO A 42 -18.57 13.58 24.14
N VAL A 43 -17.39 13.53 23.51
CA VAL A 43 -16.18 12.92 24.07
C VAL A 43 -15.22 14.03 24.49
N LYS A 44 -14.71 13.94 25.72
CA LYS A 44 -13.74 14.90 26.24
C LYS A 44 -12.47 14.92 25.38
N ILE A 45 -12.23 16.01 24.66
CA ILE A 45 -11.01 16.24 23.88
C ILE A 45 -9.96 16.91 24.79
N ASN A 46 -9.15 16.08 25.45
CA ASN A 46 -8.00 16.53 26.22
C ASN A 46 -6.80 16.83 25.29
N PRO A 47 -5.66 17.37 25.79
CA PRO A 47 -4.51 17.68 24.94
C PRO A 47 -3.98 16.48 24.16
N GLU A 48 -3.91 15.31 24.80
CA GLU A 48 -3.43 14.05 24.19
C GLU A 48 -4.31 13.63 22.99
N ILE A 49 -5.64 13.74 23.11
CA ILE A 49 -6.58 13.42 22.03
C ILE A 49 -6.50 14.47 20.92
N ASN A 50 -6.37 15.76 21.26
CA ASN A 50 -6.21 16.79 20.25
C ASN A 50 -4.93 16.59 19.43
N GLU A 51 -3.85 16.15 20.06
CA GLU A 51 -2.62 15.79 19.35
C GLU A 51 -2.79 14.58 18.44
N LEU A 52 -3.58 13.58 18.83
CA LEU A 52 -3.92 12.46 17.93
C LEU A 52 -4.72 12.93 16.70
N ILE A 53 -5.64 13.88 16.88
CA ILE A 53 -6.42 14.47 15.79
C ILE A 53 -5.49 15.26 14.85
N ALA A 54 -4.58 16.06 15.41
CA ALA A 54 -3.57 16.78 14.65
C ALA A 54 -2.63 15.81 13.90
N PHE A 55 -2.18 14.75 14.57
CA PHE A 55 -1.36 13.70 13.96
C PHE A 55 -2.07 13.03 12.78
N TYR A 56 -3.36 12.71 12.93
CA TYR A 56 -4.17 12.17 11.83
C TYR A 56 -4.18 13.11 10.62
N ARG A 57 -4.43 14.41 10.88
CA ARG A 57 -4.52 15.45 9.85
C ARG A 57 -3.19 15.70 9.14
N ASP A 58 -2.12 15.83 9.91
CA ASP A 58 -0.84 16.38 9.44
C ASP A 58 0.11 15.29 8.91
N TYR A 59 -0.09 14.03 9.31
CA TYR A 59 0.80 12.93 8.94
C TYR A 59 0.07 11.77 8.26
N LEU A 60 -1.03 11.28 8.85
CA LEU A 60 -1.70 10.09 8.31
C LEU A 60 -2.48 10.38 7.03
N LEU A 61 -3.27 11.46 6.98
CA LEU A 61 -4.00 11.86 5.77
C LEU A 61 -3.05 12.09 4.60
N PRO A 62 -1.95 12.86 4.75
CA PRO A 62 -0.97 12.99 3.69
C PRO A 62 -0.41 11.63 3.26
N ALA A 63 -0.01 10.77 4.19
CA ALA A 63 0.54 9.45 3.87
C ALA A 63 -0.43 8.53 3.09
N GLN A 64 -1.74 8.64 3.32
CA GLN A 64 -2.75 7.82 2.65
C GLN A 64 -3.12 8.30 1.25
N TYR A 65 -2.96 9.60 0.99
CA TYR A 65 -3.45 10.23 -0.23
C TYR A 65 -2.32 10.83 -1.08
N HIS A 66 -1.08 10.93 -0.60
CA HIS A 66 0.05 11.42 -1.39
C HIS A 66 0.82 10.27 -2.05
N VAL A 67 1.01 10.41 -3.36
CA VAL A 67 2.02 9.69 -4.17
C VAL A 67 3.16 10.69 -4.42
N PRO A 68 4.41 10.30 -4.78
CA PRO A 68 5.59 11.18 -4.74
C PRO A 68 5.56 12.48 -5.58
N SER A 69 4.46 12.81 -6.27
CA SER A 69 4.30 14.14 -6.84
C SER A 69 3.95 15.14 -5.72
N THR A 70 4.80 16.13 -5.58
CA THR A 70 4.81 17.20 -4.57
C THR A 70 3.55 18.09 -4.54
N ALA A 71 2.49 17.74 -5.27
CA ALA A 71 1.30 18.57 -5.49
C ALA A 71 0.00 18.05 -4.83
N TRP A 72 0.01 16.94 -4.07
CA TRP A 72 -1.24 16.26 -3.67
C TRP A 72 -1.94 16.74 -2.38
N VAL A 73 -1.52 17.88 -1.78
CA VAL A 73 -2.04 18.38 -0.47
C VAL A 73 -3.53 18.80 -0.53
N SER A 74 -4.19 18.68 -1.69
CA SER A 74 -5.58 19.13 -1.87
C SER A 74 -6.51 18.13 -2.55
N SER A 75 -6.24 16.82 -2.50
CA SER A 75 -7.16 15.85 -3.12
C SER A 75 -8.54 15.90 -2.46
N ALA A 76 -9.60 15.92 -3.29
CA ALA A 76 -10.99 15.95 -2.80
C ALA A 76 -11.29 14.77 -1.85
N ASN A 77 -10.62 13.64 -2.03
CA ASN A 77 -10.72 12.46 -1.18
C ASN A 77 -10.12 12.67 0.21
N ALA A 78 -8.97 13.33 0.33
CA ALA A 78 -8.39 13.65 1.63
C ALA A 78 -9.30 14.62 2.42
N LYS A 79 -9.90 15.60 1.73
CA LYS A 79 -10.89 16.51 2.32
C LYS A 79 -12.16 15.78 2.78
N LEU A 80 -12.64 14.84 1.96
CA LEU A 80 -13.79 14.00 2.30
C LEU A 80 -13.49 13.11 3.51
N ASP A 81 -12.35 12.41 3.53
CA ASP A 81 -11.96 11.56 4.66
C ASP A 81 -11.79 12.38 5.95
N TRP A 82 -11.16 13.56 5.87
CA TRP A 82 -11.08 14.48 7.00
C TRP A 82 -12.48 14.89 7.51
N THR A 83 -13.38 15.26 6.61
CA THR A 83 -14.75 15.67 6.96
C THR A 83 -15.51 14.54 7.66
N ILE A 84 -15.39 13.32 7.14
CA ILE A 84 -15.98 12.11 7.74
C ILE A 84 -15.35 11.85 9.12
N CYS A 85 -14.03 11.91 9.24
CA CYS A 85 -13.34 11.65 10.50
C CYS A 85 -13.70 12.69 11.57
N ILE A 86 -13.76 13.98 11.23
CA ILE A 86 -14.15 15.02 12.19
C ILE A 86 -15.63 14.94 12.55
N SER A 87 -16.52 14.59 11.62
CA SER A 87 -17.94 14.41 11.95
C SER A 87 -18.16 13.25 12.92
N THR A 88 -17.26 12.25 12.96
CA THR A 88 -17.33 11.18 13.98
C THR A 88 -17.24 11.69 15.41
N LEU A 89 -16.60 12.83 15.65
CA LEU A 89 -16.46 13.41 17.00
C LEU A 89 -17.80 13.84 17.60
N GLN A 90 -18.83 14.05 16.77
CA GLN A 90 -20.19 14.40 17.20
C GLN A 90 -20.96 13.19 17.76
N GLU A 91 -20.48 11.97 17.55
CA GLU A 91 -21.15 10.74 17.96
C GLU A 91 -20.25 9.95 18.94
N PRO A 92 -20.62 9.79 20.22
CA PRO A 92 -19.71 9.28 21.26
C PRO A 92 -19.00 7.96 20.91
N THR A 93 -19.74 7.02 20.35
CA THR A 93 -19.23 5.69 19.98
C THR A 93 -18.25 5.72 18.81
N LEU A 94 -18.54 6.61 17.83
CA LEU A 94 -17.75 6.78 16.62
C LEU A 94 -16.48 7.55 16.95
N ALA A 95 -16.58 8.60 17.76
CA ALA A 95 -15.45 9.34 18.29
C ALA A 95 -14.44 8.41 18.98
N LYS A 96 -14.91 7.47 19.82
CA LYS A 96 -14.04 6.47 20.46
C LYS A 96 -13.36 5.54 19.46
N ALA A 97 -14.06 5.10 18.42
CA ALA A 97 -13.47 4.26 17.37
C ALA A 97 -12.40 5.02 16.56
N PHE A 98 -12.67 6.29 16.24
CA PHE A 98 -11.73 7.16 15.55
C PHE A 98 -10.48 7.44 16.40
N ILE A 99 -10.65 7.75 17.69
CA ILE A 99 -9.53 7.91 18.64
C ILE A 99 -8.75 6.60 18.76
N ALA A 100 -9.42 5.45 18.87
CA ALA A 100 -8.76 4.15 18.93
C ALA A 100 -7.89 3.90 17.68
N ARG A 101 -8.43 4.13 16.47
CA ARG A 101 -7.68 4.02 15.21
C ARG A 101 -6.47 4.94 15.22
N SER A 102 -6.67 6.22 15.51
CA SER A 102 -5.61 7.24 15.47
C SER A 102 -4.51 6.95 16.49
N ALA A 103 -4.87 6.58 17.72
CA ALA A 103 -3.95 6.17 18.76
C ALA A 103 -3.17 4.89 18.38
N THR A 104 -3.81 3.94 17.69
CA THR A 104 -3.14 2.70 17.24
C THR A 104 -2.06 3.01 16.22
N VAL A 105 -2.35 3.88 15.24
CA VAL A 105 -1.34 4.33 14.27
C VAL A 105 -0.22 5.10 14.95
N ALA A 106 -0.56 6.05 15.82
CA ALA A 106 0.45 6.80 16.58
C ALA A 106 1.29 5.87 17.48
N ALA A 107 0.73 4.78 18.00
CA ALA A 107 1.44 3.80 18.82
C ALA A 107 2.52 3.00 18.06
N VAL A 108 2.49 2.98 16.73
CA VAL A 108 3.58 2.45 15.90
C VAL A 108 4.86 3.28 16.07
N LEU A 109 4.70 4.61 16.18
CA LEU A 109 5.80 5.57 16.35
C LEU A 109 6.13 5.82 17.83
N ASN A 110 5.11 5.83 18.68
CA ASN A 110 5.24 6.06 20.12
C ASN A 110 4.50 4.97 20.90
N PRO A 111 5.19 3.88 21.28
CA PRO A 111 4.57 2.73 21.97
C PRO A 111 3.80 3.08 23.25
N ALA A 112 4.10 4.21 23.91
CA ALA A 112 3.37 4.67 25.10
C ALA A 112 1.87 4.89 24.84
N LEU A 113 1.48 5.21 23.59
CA LEU A 113 0.09 5.42 23.20
C LEU A 113 -0.70 4.11 23.06
N ARG A 114 -0.06 2.94 23.13
CA ARG A 114 -0.72 1.64 22.97
C ARG A 114 -1.79 1.40 24.04
N THR A 115 -1.55 1.81 25.29
CA THR A 115 -2.55 1.69 26.37
C THR A 115 -3.79 2.57 26.09
N LEU A 116 -3.58 3.77 25.56
CA LEU A 116 -4.67 4.66 25.16
C LEU A 116 -5.49 4.06 24.01
N ALA A 117 -4.80 3.54 22.99
CA ALA A 117 -5.43 2.85 21.86
C ALA A 117 -6.31 1.68 22.31
N MET A 118 -5.79 0.81 23.18
CA MET A 118 -6.54 -0.33 23.72
C MET A 118 -7.75 0.10 24.54
N ARG A 119 -7.61 1.15 25.37
CA ARG A 119 -8.70 1.67 26.19
C ARG A 119 -9.88 2.14 25.32
N TYR A 120 -9.60 2.99 24.34
CA TYR A 120 -10.65 3.52 23.45
C TYR A 120 -11.26 2.44 22.57
N ARG A 121 -10.45 1.46 22.14
CA ARG A 121 -10.93 0.31 21.39
C ARG A 121 -11.90 -0.53 22.19
N LEU A 122 -11.54 -0.90 23.43
CA LEU A 122 -12.39 -1.68 24.32
C LEU A 122 -13.72 -0.95 24.59
N GLN A 123 -13.66 0.34 24.91
CA GLN A 123 -14.86 1.14 25.15
C GLN A 123 -15.77 1.19 23.91
N SER A 124 -15.19 1.40 22.72
CA SER A 124 -15.97 1.43 21.48
C SER A 124 -16.63 0.08 21.17
N ILE A 125 -15.92 -1.05 21.38
CA ILE A 125 -16.48 -2.40 21.20
C ILE A 125 -17.61 -2.68 22.21
N GLN A 126 -17.44 -2.31 23.48
CA GLN A 126 -18.46 -2.49 24.51
C GLN A 126 -19.75 -1.75 24.14
N GLU A 127 -19.63 -0.49 23.70
CA GLU A 127 -20.79 0.31 23.30
C GLU A 127 -21.42 -0.21 22.00
N LEU A 128 -20.61 -0.66 21.04
CA LEU A 128 -21.11 -1.31 19.83
C LEU A 128 -21.95 -2.54 20.17
N ARG A 129 -21.50 -3.38 21.09
CA ARG A 129 -22.26 -4.57 21.54
C ARG A 129 -23.60 -4.18 22.15
N VAL A 130 -23.61 -3.21 23.07
CA VAL A 130 -24.84 -2.70 23.69
C VAL A 130 -25.79 -2.16 22.63
N ARG A 131 -25.29 -1.39 21.66
CA ARG A 131 -26.11 -0.83 20.59
C ARG A 131 -26.70 -1.90 19.68
N LEU A 132 -25.91 -2.90 19.30
CA LEU A 132 -26.38 -4.01 18.46
C LEU A 132 -27.47 -4.85 19.16
N LEU A 133 -27.39 -5.01 20.49
CA LEU A 133 -28.41 -5.70 21.28
C LEU A 133 -29.69 -4.88 21.42
N ASN A 134 -29.58 -3.57 21.65
CA ASN A 134 -30.73 -2.72 21.96
C ASN A 134 -31.44 -2.15 20.71
N HIS A 135 -30.77 -2.10 19.56
CA HIS A 135 -31.28 -1.45 18.35
C HIS A 135 -31.22 -2.38 17.12
N ALA A 136 -31.84 -3.55 17.22
CA ALA A 136 -31.90 -4.55 16.14
C ALA A 136 -32.37 -3.98 14.77
N ASN A 137 -33.22 -2.94 14.80
CA ASN A 137 -33.72 -2.29 13.59
C ASN A 137 -32.68 -1.38 12.90
N GLN A 138 -31.64 -0.93 13.62
CA GLN A 138 -30.60 -0.02 13.12
C GLN A 138 -29.25 -0.71 12.83
N VAL A 139 -29.20 -2.04 12.90
CA VAL A 139 -27.97 -2.85 12.77
C VAL A 139 -27.17 -2.55 11.50
N GLY A 140 -27.82 -2.13 10.41
CA GLY A 140 -27.19 -1.73 9.14
C GLY A 140 -27.05 -0.21 8.93
N SER A 141 -27.05 0.60 9.98
CA SER A 141 -26.86 2.05 9.86
C SER A 141 -25.41 2.41 9.50
N ASP A 142 -25.24 3.48 8.75
CA ASP A 142 -23.93 3.98 8.32
C ASP A 142 -23.00 4.28 9.51
N ILE A 143 -23.56 4.69 10.65
CA ILE A 143 -22.83 4.92 11.91
C ILE A 143 -22.20 3.62 12.42
N ILE A 144 -22.95 2.51 12.46
CA ILE A 144 -22.44 1.22 12.91
C ILE A 144 -21.38 0.68 11.95
N ILE A 145 -21.63 0.79 10.65
CA ILE A 145 -20.70 0.37 9.60
C ILE A 145 -19.38 1.14 9.72
N LEU A 146 -19.43 2.47 9.82
CA LEU A 146 -18.25 3.31 9.96
C LEU A 146 -17.47 3.00 11.26
N GLN A 147 -18.17 2.74 12.37
CA GLN A 147 -17.55 2.34 13.63
C GLN A 147 -16.74 1.05 13.46
N ILE A 148 -17.31 0.05 12.80
CA ILE A 148 -16.65 -1.25 12.56
C ILE A 148 -15.47 -1.09 11.59
N ILE A 149 -15.58 -0.24 10.56
CA ILE A 149 -14.46 0.08 9.66
C ILE A 149 -13.29 0.68 10.44
N MET A 150 -13.55 1.62 11.37
CA MET A 150 -12.49 2.23 12.18
C MET A 150 -11.82 1.22 13.11
N LEU A 151 -12.60 0.33 13.74
CA LEU A 151 -12.09 -0.76 14.56
C LEU A 151 -11.27 -1.76 13.74
N GLN A 152 -11.76 -2.16 12.56
CA GLN A 152 -11.03 -3.03 11.64
C GLN A 152 -9.66 -2.42 11.29
N LYS A 153 -9.61 -1.15 10.89
CA LYS A 153 -8.35 -0.46 10.57
C LYS A 153 -7.36 -0.47 11.75
N ALA A 154 -7.85 -0.33 12.99
CA ALA A 154 -7.00 -0.44 14.17
C ALA A 154 -6.41 -1.86 14.32
N GLU A 155 -7.22 -2.91 14.14
CA GLU A 155 -6.76 -4.30 14.20
C GLU A 155 -5.75 -4.64 13.10
N ILE A 156 -5.88 -4.05 11.90
CA ILE A 156 -4.92 -4.23 10.79
C ILE A 156 -3.54 -3.67 11.18
N VAL A 157 -3.50 -2.45 11.71
CA VAL A 157 -2.25 -1.78 12.10
C VAL A 157 -1.54 -2.55 13.23
N ASP A 158 -2.32 -3.11 14.18
CA ASP A 158 -1.79 -3.99 15.22
C ASP A 158 -1.45 -5.41 14.74
N LYS A 159 -1.64 -5.70 13.45
CA LYS A 159 -1.43 -7.02 12.83
C LYS A 159 -2.26 -8.14 13.48
N ASN A 160 -3.42 -7.81 14.04
CA ASN A 160 -4.36 -8.78 14.61
C ASN A 160 -5.31 -9.32 13.52
N LEU A 161 -4.80 -10.29 12.75
CA LEU A 161 -5.52 -10.90 11.63
C LEU A 161 -6.89 -11.45 12.03
N THR A 162 -6.99 -12.15 13.16
CA THR A 162 -8.24 -12.79 13.60
C THR A 162 -9.34 -11.76 13.83
N ALA A 163 -9.04 -10.66 14.53
CA ALA A 163 -10.01 -9.61 14.77
C ALA A 163 -10.33 -8.81 13.50
N ALA A 164 -9.31 -8.48 12.68
CA ALA A 164 -9.51 -7.78 11.41
C ALA A 164 -10.43 -8.58 10.46
N ALA A 165 -10.21 -9.89 10.34
CA ALA A 165 -11.04 -10.78 9.52
C ALA A 165 -12.47 -10.92 10.08
N ALA A 166 -12.63 -10.95 11.41
CA ALA A 166 -13.96 -10.96 12.04
C ALA A 166 -14.74 -9.68 11.70
N HIS A 167 -14.11 -8.51 11.82
CA HIS A 167 -14.73 -7.24 11.44
C HIS A 167 -15.08 -7.19 9.94
N ALA A 168 -14.21 -7.68 9.06
CA ALA A 168 -14.47 -7.72 7.63
C ALA A 168 -15.72 -8.56 7.28
N LYS A 169 -15.85 -9.75 7.89
CA LYS A 169 -17.04 -10.62 7.72
C LYS A 169 -18.31 -9.96 8.23
N ILE A 170 -18.24 -9.29 9.38
CA ILE A 170 -19.38 -8.52 9.91
C ILE A 170 -19.78 -7.43 8.91
N LEU A 171 -18.82 -6.65 8.40
CA LEU A 171 -19.08 -5.58 7.44
C LEU A 171 -19.77 -6.09 6.17
N GLN A 172 -19.29 -7.20 5.59
CA GLN A 172 -19.95 -7.79 4.42
C GLN A 172 -21.42 -8.13 4.70
N ASN A 173 -21.70 -8.80 5.83
CA ASN A 173 -23.06 -9.15 6.20
C ASN A 173 -23.93 -7.91 6.41
N LEU A 174 -23.38 -6.85 7.03
CA LEU A 174 -24.08 -5.59 7.24
C LEU A 174 -24.41 -4.87 5.94
N PHE A 175 -23.49 -4.84 4.97
CA PHE A 175 -23.76 -4.23 3.67
C PHE A 175 -24.78 -5.03 2.85
N GLN A 176 -24.70 -6.36 2.87
CA GLN A 176 -25.70 -7.22 2.23
C GLN A 176 -27.09 -7.00 2.83
N GLU A 177 -27.18 -6.90 4.16
CA GLU A 177 -28.42 -6.62 4.86
C GLU A 177 -28.93 -5.20 4.59
N GLN A 178 -28.05 -4.20 4.53
CA GLN A 178 -28.37 -2.83 4.15
C GLN A 178 -28.99 -2.79 2.74
N GLN A 179 -28.38 -3.48 1.77
CA GLN A 179 -28.92 -3.58 0.42
C GLN A 179 -30.27 -4.30 0.40
N ARG A 180 -30.43 -5.39 1.15
CA ARG A 180 -31.68 -6.15 1.21
C ARG A 180 -32.83 -5.31 1.76
N ARG A 181 -32.58 -4.54 2.83
CA ARG A 181 -33.59 -3.69 3.48
C ARG A 181 -33.88 -2.40 2.70
N ASN A 182 -32.82 -1.70 2.29
CA ASN A 182 -32.94 -0.33 1.77
C ASN A 182 -32.84 -0.26 0.24
N ARG A 183 -32.58 -1.38 -0.44
CA ARG A 183 -32.31 -1.46 -1.88
C ARG A 183 -31.14 -0.59 -2.36
N THR A 184 -30.30 -0.15 -1.43
CA THR A 184 -29.13 0.69 -1.68
C THR A 184 -28.02 0.39 -0.68
N VAL A 185 -26.80 0.79 -1.01
CA VAL A 185 -25.60 0.66 -0.18
C VAL A 185 -24.88 2.00 -0.17
N ASN A 186 -24.29 2.36 0.97
CA ASN A 186 -23.37 3.49 1.02
C ASN A 186 -22.03 3.10 0.37
N PHE A 187 -21.86 3.46 -0.90
CA PHE A 187 -20.67 3.11 -1.70
C PHE A 187 -19.37 3.70 -1.18
N THR A 188 -19.41 4.86 -0.51
CA THR A 188 -18.22 5.45 0.13
C THR A 188 -17.74 4.58 1.29
N LEU A 189 -18.66 4.12 2.14
CA LEU A 189 -18.31 3.21 3.23
C LEU A 189 -17.87 1.83 2.71
N LEU A 190 -18.53 1.33 1.67
CA LEU A 190 -18.14 0.06 1.04
C LEU A 190 -16.71 0.16 0.47
N GLN A 191 -16.35 1.26 -0.19
CA GLN A 191 -15.00 1.50 -0.67
C GLN A 191 -13.97 1.47 0.46
N TYR A 192 -14.25 2.10 1.61
CA TYR A 192 -13.34 2.05 2.76
C TYR A 192 -13.20 0.64 3.35
N ALA A 193 -14.29 -0.13 3.41
CA ALA A 193 -14.26 -1.51 3.88
C ALA A 193 -13.45 -2.41 2.93
N LEU A 194 -13.69 -2.31 1.62
CA LEU A 194 -12.96 -3.07 0.60
C LEU A 194 -11.47 -2.74 0.61
N TRP A 195 -11.12 -1.46 0.70
CA TRP A 195 -9.72 -1.05 0.79
C TRP A 195 -9.03 -1.62 2.04
N SER A 196 -9.72 -1.61 3.19
CA SER A 196 -9.18 -2.16 4.44
C SER A 196 -9.02 -3.68 4.37
N ASP A 197 -9.99 -4.40 3.81
CA ASP A 197 -9.89 -5.85 3.59
C ASP A 197 -8.76 -6.21 2.62
N THR A 198 -8.50 -5.35 1.62
CA THR A 198 -7.38 -5.49 0.69
C THR A 198 -6.02 -5.39 1.39
N GLN A 199 -5.90 -4.51 2.38
CA GLN A 199 -4.68 -4.43 3.20
C GLN A 199 -4.45 -5.71 4.02
N VAL A 200 -5.51 -6.25 4.68
CA VAL A 200 -5.44 -7.54 5.37
C VAL A 200 -4.96 -8.63 4.41
N SER A 201 -5.65 -8.75 3.28
CA SER A 201 -5.39 -9.78 2.29
C SER A 201 -3.94 -9.71 1.80
N SER A 202 -3.42 -8.52 1.53
CA SER A 202 -2.04 -8.31 1.04
C SER A 202 -0.97 -8.58 2.09
N ILE A 203 -1.17 -8.16 3.34
CA ILE A 203 -0.22 -8.38 4.44
C ILE A 203 -0.13 -9.87 4.81
N PHE A 204 -1.28 -10.53 4.89
CA PHE A 204 -1.38 -11.89 5.42
C PHE A 204 -1.45 -12.98 4.33
N MET A 205 -1.52 -12.59 3.06
CA MET A 205 -1.70 -13.50 1.91
C MET A 205 -2.92 -14.43 2.07
N THR A 206 -4.01 -13.88 2.62
CA THR A 206 -5.29 -14.57 2.80
C THR A 206 -6.32 -14.07 1.81
N PRO A 207 -7.30 -14.88 1.37
CA PRO A 207 -8.40 -14.38 0.55
C PRO A 207 -9.14 -13.23 1.21
N LEU A 208 -9.70 -12.32 0.41
CA LEU A 208 -10.62 -11.29 0.90
C LEU A 208 -11.79 -11.94 1.66
N ALA A 209 -12.22 -11.29 2.73
CA ALA A 209 -13.46 -11.65 3.38
C ALA A 209 -14.63 -11.35 2.45
N PHE A 210 -14.61 -10.17 1.80
CA PHE A 210 -15.62 -9.77 0.84
C PHE A 210 -15.66 -10.69 -0.39
N ASP A 211 -16.86 -11.08 -0.79
CA ASP A 211 -17.07 -11.91 -1.99
C ASP A 211 -16.88 -11.11 -3.29
N VAL A 212 -15.66 -11.22 -3.83
CA VAL A 212 -15.20 -10.58 -5.08
C VAL A 212 -15.17 -11.52 -6.28
N GLY A 213 -15.76 -12.72 -6.16
CA GLY A 213 -15.87 -13.66 -7.29
C GLY A 213 -16.64 -13.04 -8.46
N PRO A 214 -16.50 -13.57 -9.70
CA PRO A 214 -17.23 -13.03 -10.87
C PRO A 214 -18.75 -12.94 -10.69
N SER A 215 -19.34 -13.87 -9.95
CA SER A 215 -20.77 -13.86 -9.57
C SER A 215 -21.01 -13.36 -8.15
N GLY A 216 -19.97 -12.82 -7.52
CA GLY A 216 -19.97 -12.44 -6.11
C GLY A 216 -20.78 -11.18 -5.84
N TRP A 217 -21.23 -11.05 -4.60
CA TRP A 217 -22.12 -9.97 -4.19
C TRP A 217 -21.55 -8.57 -4.50
N VAL A 218 -20.25 -8.35 -4.27
CA VAL A 218 -19.61 -7.05 -4.51
C VAL A 218 -19.64 -6.71 -6.00
N VAL A 219 -19.31 -7.67 -6.87
CA VAL A 219 -19.32 -7.50 -8.32
C VAL A 219 -20.71 -7.12 -8.80
N ASN A 220 -21.74 -7.89 -8.41
CA ASN A 220 -23.11 -7.63 -8.82
C ASN A 220 -23.60 -6.24 -8.37
N THR A 221 -23.21 -5.83 -7.16
CA THR A 221 -23.61 -4.53 -6.57
C THR A 221 -22.91 -3.35 -7.25
N MET A 222 -21.64 -3.51 -7.62
CA MET A 222 -20.84 -2.43 -8.20
C MET A 222 -20.95 -2.33 -9.74
N GLN A 223 -21.38 -3.40 -10.40
CA GLN A 223 -21.40 -3.50 -11.87
C GLN A 223 -22.08 -2.32 -12.58
N PRO A 224 -23.26 -1.81 -12.14
CA PRO A 224 -23.88 -0.66 -12.80
C PRO A 224 -23.03 0.61 -12.72
N LEU A 225 -22.36 0.84 -11.59
CA LEU A 225 -21.49 1.99 -11.38
C LEU A 225 -20.21 1.87 -12.21
N TRP A 226 -19.65 0.67 -12.30
CA TRP A 226 -18.50 0.41 -13.17
C TRP A 226 -18.84 0.59 -14.65
N ALA A 227 -20.01 0.14 -15.09
CA ALA A 227 -20.46 0.34 -16.47
C ALA A 227 -20.56 1.83 -16.81
N ALA A 228 -21.18 2.63 -15.94
CA ALA A 228 -21.28 4.08 -16.11
C ALA A 228 -19.92 4.79 -16.05
N ALA A 229 -19.00 4.36 -15.17
CA ALA A 229 -17.64 4.89 -15.11
C ALA A 229 -16.87 4.61 -16.42
N LEU A 230 -16.99 3.39 -16.94
CA LEU A 230 -16.35 2.99 -18.18
C LEU A 230 -16.92 3.73 -19.40
N GLU A 231 -18.21 4.06 -19.40
CA GLU A 231 -18.81 4.92 -20.43
C GLU A 231 -18.19 6.33 -20.42
N GLN A 232 -18.01 6.93 -19.24
CA GLN A 232 -17.29 8.21 -19.13
C GLN A 232 -15.85 8.10 -19.62
N LEU A 233 -15.12 7.04 -19.26
CA LEU A 233 -13.74 6.84 -19.70
C LEU A 233 -13.62 6.63 -21.22
N ARG A 234 -14.57 5.91 -21.84
CA ARG A 234 -14.60 5.70 -23.30
C ARG A 234 -14.78 7.00 -24.09
N SER A 235 -15.33 8.04 -23.48
CA SER A 235 -15.45 9.36 -24.11
C SER A 235 -14.10 10.09 -24.25
N ILE A 236 -13.03 9.56 -23.66
CA ILE A 236 -11.69 10.14 -23.66
C ILE A 236 -10.81 9.37 -24.68
N PRO A 237 -10.53 9.93 -25.88
CA PRO A 237 -9.83 9.19 -26.95
C PRO A 237 -8.45 8.67 -26.54
N GLN A 238 -7.68 9.49 -25.81
CA GLN A 238 -6.36 9.11 -25.30
C GLN A 238 -6.44 7.88 -24.39
N TRP A 239 -7.48 7.80 -23.55
CA TRP A 239 -7.67 6.68 -22.66
C TRP A 239 -7.99 5.39 -23.42
N THR A 240 -8.81 5.46 -24.48
CA THR A 240 -9.14 4.29 -25.30
C THR A 240 -7.90 3.71 -26.00
N THR A 241 -7.03 4.56 -26.56
CA THR A 241 -5.77 4.11 -27.16
C THR A 241 -4.88 3.43 -26.12
N LEU A 242 -4.71 4.05 -24.95
CA LEU A 242 -3.90 3.50 -23.86
C LEU A 242 -4.42 2.14 -23.36
N ARG A 243 -5.75 1.99 -23.28
CA ARG A 243 -6.39 0.73 -22.90
C ARG A 243 -6.12 -0.36 -23.95
N ASP A 244 -6.28 -0.08 -25.23
CA ASP A 244 -6.02 -1.06 -26.29
C ASP A 244 -4.56 -1.52 -26.27
N ASP A 245 -3.64 -0.59 -26.04
CA ASP A 245 -2.21 -0.89 -25.87
C ASP A 245 -1.95 -1.75 -24.61
N SER A 246 -2.77 -1.62 -23.56
CA SER A 246 -2.65 -2.46 -22.36
C SER A 246 -2.92 -3.93 -22.62
N GLU A 247 -3.75 -4.25 -23.59
CA GLU A 247 -4.06 -5.63 -23.97
C GLU A 247 -3.10 -6.15 -25.05
N LYS A 248 -2.82 -5.35 -26.09
CA LYS A 248 -1.99 -5.75 -27.23
C LYS A 248 -0.52 -5.91 -26.88
N CYS A 249 -0.01 -5.13 -25.93
CA CYS A 249 1.41 -5.14 -25.55
C CYS A 249 1.69 -5.99 -24.31
N LEU A 250 0.78 -6.88 -23.92
CA LEU A 250 1.00 -7.79 -22.81
C LEU A 250 2.01 -8.88 -23.19
N ASP A 251 2.99 -9.15 -22.33
CA ASP A 251 4.01 -10.16 -22.60
C ASP A 251 3.38 -11.57 -22.73
N PRO A 252 3.80 -12.40 -23.71
CA PRO A 252 3.24 -13.73 -23.92
C PRO A 252 3.36 -14.68 -22.73
N SER A 253 4.33 -14.45 -21.83
CA SER A 253 4.51 -15.24 -20.61
C SER A 253 3.40 -15.04 -19.57
N VAL A 254 2.57 -13.99 -19.70
CA VAL A 254 1.36 -13.79 -18.91
C VAL A 254 0.27 -14.70 -19.46
N GLU A 255 0.31 -15.97 -19.08
CA GLU A 255 -0.61 -17.01 -19.54
C GLU A 255 -1.83 -17.18 -18.63
N GLY A 256 -2.92 -17.70 -19.20
CA GLY A 256 -4.17 -17.94 -18.47
C GLY A 256 -5.12 -16.73 -18.48
N ALA A 257 -6.42 -17.00 -18.61
CA ALA A 257 -7.43 -15.94 -18.72
C ALA A 257 -7.50 -15.06 -17.46
N GLU A 258 -7.34 -15.65 -16.28
CA GLU A 258 -7.36 -14.92 -15.01
C GLU A 258 -6.15 -13.97 -14.89
N LEU A 259 -4.93 -14.47 -15.11
CA LEU A 259 -3.71 -13.64 -15.01
C LEU A 259 -3.71 -12.50 -16.03
N LYS A 260 -4.08 -12.79 -17.29
CA LYS A 260 -4.23 -11.75 -18.32
C LYS A 260 -5.22 -10.67 -17.90
N ALA A 261 -6.39 -11.06 -17.38
CA ALA A 261 -7.39 -10.10 -16.91
C ALA A 261 -6.84 -9.22 -15.78
N PHE A 262 -6.03 -9.76 -14.87
CA PHE A 262 -5.38 -8.98 -13.80
C PHE A 262 -4.41 -7.95 -14.36
N PHE A 263 -3.46 -8.38 -15.21
CA PHE A 263 -2.48 -7.47 -15.78
C PHE A 263 -3.14 -6.38 -16.63
N ILE A 264 -4.08 -6.75 -17.51
CA ILE A 264 -4.82 -5.76 -18.32
C ILE A 264 -5.55 -4.76 -17.43
N SER A 265 -6.27 -5.25 -16.40
CA SER A 265 -7.00 -4.39 -15.49
C SER A 265 -6.03 -3.46 -14.74
N ARG A 266 -4.88 -3.96 -14.30
CA ARG A 266 -3.92 -3.16 -13.54
C ARG A 266 -3.28 -2.09 -14.42
N ARG A 267 -2.81 -2.44 -15.63
CA ARG A 267 -2.32 -1.48 -16.63
C ARG A 267 -3.35 -0.39 -16.91
N THR A 268 -4.61 -0.78 -17.12
CA THR A 268 -5.71 0.17 -17.38
C THR A 268 -5.94 1.10 -16.19
N THR A 269 -5.99 0.57 -14.96
CA THR A 269 -6.15 1.43 -13.77
C THR A 269 -4.95 2.35 -13.56
N LEU A 270 -3.72 1.88 -13.81
CA LEU A 270 -2.50 2.67 -13.69
C LEU A 270 -2.48 3.79 -14.73
N GLN A 271 -2.77 3.51 -15.99
CA GLN A 271 -2.87 4.52 -17.05
C GLN A 271 -3.96 5.55 -16.76
N THR A 272 -5.10 5.11 -16.23
CA THR A 272 -6.17 6.02 -15.81
C THR A 272 -5.67 6.94 -14.69
N TRP A 273 -5.00 6.36 -13.70
CA TRP A 273 -4.43 7.10 -12.59
C TRP A 273 -3.36 8.10 -13.06
N LEU A 274 -2.47 7.70 -13.97
CA LEU A 274 -1.46 8.58 -14.57
C LEU A 274 -2.09 9.69 -15.42
N HIS A 275 -3.13 9.39 -16.20
CA HIS A 275 -3.82 10.38 -17.03
C HIS A 275 -4.39 11.52 -16.19
N TYR A 276 -5.03 11.22 -15.06
CA TYR A 276 -5.52 12.29 -14.19
C TYR A 276 -4.41 12.89 -13.32
N GLY A 277 -3.53 12.04 -12.76
CA GLY A 277 -2.51 12.42 -11.80
C GLY A 277 -1.40 13.29 -12.38
N LEU A 278 -0.80 12.89 -13.51
CA LEU A 278 0.29 13.64 -14.15
C LEU A 278 -0.20 14.95 -14.77
N ASN A 279 -1.45 14.99 -15.23
CA ASN A 279 -2.04 16.19 -15.83
C ASN A 279 -2.67 17.14 -14.79
N GLY A 280 -2.62 16.81 -13.49
CA GLY A 280 -3.22 17.62 -12.44
C GLY A 280 -4.74 17.76 -12.56
N LEU A 281 -5.40 16.82 -13.25
CA LEU A 281 -6.83 16.88 -13.52
C LEU A 281 -7.62 16.31 -12.34
N PRO A 282 -8.74 16.94 -11.93
CA PRO A 282 -9.61 16.35 -10.93
C PRO A 282 -10.24 15.07 -11.49
N VAL A 283 -10.07 13.95 -10.76
CA VAL A 283 -10.70 12.69 -11.12
C VAL A 283 -12.20 12.78 -10.81
N PRO A 284 -13.10 12.53 -11.78
CA PRO A 284 -14.53 12.45 -11.49
C PRO A 284 -14.86 11.40 -10.42
N PRO A 285 -15.78 11.65 -9.47
CA PRO A 285 -16.04 10.74 -8.36
C PRO A 285 -16.37 9.30 -8.78
N LEU A 286 -17.13 9.14 -9.87
CA LEU A 286 -17.49 7.84 -10.41
C LEU A 286 -16.28 7.06 -10.96
N ILE A 287 -15.35 7.76 -11.63
CA ILE A 287 -14.10 7.18 -12.12
C ILE A 287 -13.19 6.82 -10.94
N MET A 288 -13.16 7.65 -9.90
CA MET A 288 -12.38 7.39 -8.70
C MET A 288 -12.91 6.18 -7.91
N LEU A 289 -14.24 6.03 -7.84
CA LEU A 289 -14.89 4.85 -7.29
C LEU A 289 -14.53 3.60 -8.10
N TRP A 290 -14.62 3.66 -9.44
CA TRP A 290 -14.22 2.56 -10.31
C TRP A 290 -12.76 2.18 -10.14
N LEU A 291 -11.84 3.15 -10.15
CA LEU A 291 -10.40 2.97 -9.94
C LEU A 291 -10.10 2.20 -8.66
N THR A 292 -10.61 2.71 -7.53
CA THR A 292 -10.31 2.15 -6.20
C THR A 292 -10.93 0.78 -5.99
N THR A 293 -12.21 0.60 -6.38
CA THR A 293 -12.92 -0.67 -6.16
C THR A 293 -12.44 -1.75 -7.13
N THR A 294 -12.15 -1.42 -8.39
CA THR A 294 -11.56 -2.37 -9.34
C THR A 294 -10.19 -2.84 -8.86
N ALA A 295 -9.33 -1.93 -8.39
CA ALA A 295 -8.02 -2.29 -7.83
C ALA A 295 -8.16 -3.27 -6.64
N CYS A 296 -9.06 -2.98 -5.69
CA CYS A 296 -9.32 -3.88 -4.56
C CYS A 296 -9.79 -5.28 -5.00
N LEU A 297 -10.72 -5.34 -5.97
CA LEU A 297 -11.22 -6.61 -6.48
C LEU A 297 -10.13 -7.44 -7.16
N GLN A 298 -9.34 -6.82 -8.04
CA GLN A 298 -8.29 -7.56 -8.74
C GLN A 298 -7.21 -8.04 -7.77
N GLN A 299 -6.87 -7.24 -6.75
CA GLN A 299 -5.97 -7.69 -5.70
C GLN A 299 -6.47 -8.97 -5.03
N GLY A 300 -7.74 -9.01 -4.61
CA GLY A 300 -8.31 -10.18 -3.95
C GLY A 300 -8.36 -11.42 -4.85
N ARG A 301 -8.70 -11.24 -6.13
CA ARG A 301 -8.70 -12.33 -7.12
C ARG A 301 -7.29 -12.84 -7.39
N MET A 302 -6.31 -11.95 -7.45
CA MET A 302 -4.90 -12.29 -7.63
C MET A 302 -4.36 -13.09 -6.44
N ILE A 303 -4.73 -12.75 -5.20
CA ILE A 303 -4.35 -13.54 -4.01
C ILE A 303 -4.98 -14.94 -4.06
N LYS A 304 -6.27 -15.03 -4.44
CA LYS A 304 -6.94 -16.31 -4.62
C LYS A 304 -6.23 -17.17 -5.67
N HIS A 305 -5.85 -16.59 -6.80
CA HIS A 305 -5.10 -17.28 -7.85
C HIS A 305 -3.71 -17.73 -7.37
N TYR A 306 -2.99 -16.87 -6.63
CA TYR A 306 -1.71 -17.23 -6.03
C TYR A 306 -1.83 -18.45 -5.12
N ILE A 307 -2.80 -18.46 -4.21
CA ILE A 307 -3.05 -19.59 -3.29
C ILE A 307 -3.34 -20.87 -4.09
N GLN A 308 -4.12 -20.77 -5.17
CA GLN A 308 -4.37 -21.90 -6.07
C GLN A 308 -3.10 -22.38 -6.76
N ALA A 309 -2.27 -21.48 -7.28
CA ALA A 309 -1.00 -21.82 -7.93
C ALA A 309 -0.04 -22.53 -6.97
N VAL A 310 0.04 -22.08 -5.72
CA VAL A 310 0.81 -22.76 -4.66
C VAL A 310 0.26 -24.17 -4.40
N HIS A 311 -1.06 -24.32 -4.25
CA HIS A 311 -1.67 -25.63 -4.06
C HIS A 311 -1.43 -26.59 -5.24
N LYS A 312 -1.48 -26.08 -6.48
CA LYS A 312 -1.24 -26.90 -7.69
C LYS A 312 0.19 -27.45 -7.75
N VAL A 313 1.18 -26.65 -7.36
CA VAL A 313 2.56 -27.13 -7.22
C VAL A 313 2.67 -28.21 -6.14
N ILE A 314 2.09 -27.98 -4.96
CA ILE A 314 2.15 -28.95 -3.84
C ILE A 314 1.47 -30.27 -4.22
N GLN A 315 0.28 -30.21 -4.85
CA GLN A 315 -0.42 -31.41 -5.32
C GLN A 315 0.38 -32.16 -6.39
N GLY A 316 1.06 -31.45 -7.29
CA GLY A 316 1.98 -32.05 -8.28
C GLY A 316 3.30 -32.55 -7.70
N MET A 317 3.59 -32.30 -6.41
CA MET A 317 4.71 -32.87 -5.66
C MET A 317 4.31 -34.08 -4.82
N SER A 318 3.01 -34.31 -4.59
CA SER A 318 2.54 -35.50 -3.88
C SER A 318 2.81 -36.75 -4.72
N PRO A 319 3.45 -37.80 -4.16
CA PRO A 319 3.69 -39.05 -4.87
C PRO A 319 2.37 -39.85 -4.99
N SER A 320 1.55 -39.55 -5.99
CA SER A 320 0.37 -40.37 -6.32
C SER A 320 0.72 -41.43 -7.37
N SER A 321 0.88 -42.66 -6.88
CA SER A 321 0.52 -43.93 -7.52
C SER A 321 0.95 -44.19 -8.97
N ALA A 322 2.10 -44.86 -9.13
CA ALA A 322 2.30 -46.11 -9.87
C ALA A 322 1.68 -46.34 -11.28
N SER A 323 1.22 -45.33 -12.01
CA SER A 323 0.87 -45.47 -13.43
C SER A 323 1.80 -44.62 -14.29
N GLY A 324 2.78 -45.28 -14.91
CA GLY A 324 3.84 -44.66 -15.69
C GLY A 324 3.37 -44.11 -17.04
N GLU A 325 2.76 -42.93 -17.03
CA GLU A 325 2.54 -42.15 -18.26
C GLU A 325 3.07 -40.71 -18.13
N LYS A 326 4.07 -40.43 -18.98
CA LYS A 326 4.58 -39.12 -19.47
C LYS A 326 5.06 -38.09 -18.44
N ASP A 327 6.31 -38.28 -17.99
CA ASP A 327 7.08 -37.35 -17.16
C ASP A 327 7.18 -35.90 -17.72
N GLY A 328 7.10 -35.72 -19.04
CA GLY A 328 7.26 -34.40 -19.70
C GLY A 328 6.13 -33.40 -19.44
N ASP A 329 4.89 -33.87 -19.23
CA ASP A 329 3.72 -33.02 -19.00
C ASP A 329 3.73 -32.41 -17.57
N SER A 330 4.52 -33.00 -16.66
CA SER A 330 4.61 -32.58 -15.25
C SER A 330 5.56 -31.40 -15.03
N VAL A 331 6.63 -31.29 -15.82
CA VAL A 331 7.65 -30.24 -15.62
C VAL A 331 7.20 -28.91 -16.21
N GLU A 332 6.69 -28.90 -17.45
CA GLU A 332 6.13 -27.67 -18.05
C GLU A 332 4.94 -27.15 -17.20
N GLY A 333 4.11 -28.06 -16.69
CA GLY A 333 3.03 -27.70 -15.77
C GLY A 333 3.55 -27.06 -14.47
N LYS A 334 4.64 -27.57 -13.88
CA LYS A 334 5.24 -26.98 -12.67
C LYS A 334 5.89 -25.63 -12.94
N GLU A 335 6.62 -25.51 -14.05
CA GLU A 335 7.24 -24.24 -14.48
C GLU A 335 6.17 -23.16 -14.72
N TYR A 336 5.05 -23.52 -15.36
CA TYR A 336 3.87 -22.67 -15.49
C TYR A 336 3.39 -22.17 -14.12
N TRP A 337 3.15 -23.05 -13.15
CA TRP A 337 2.61 -22.63 -11.85
C TRP A 337 3.60 -21.83 -10.99
N TYR A 338 4.91 -22.09 -11.08
CA TYR A 338 5.89 -21.20 -10.44
C TYR A 338 5.95 -19.84 -11.13
N THR A 339 5.80 -19.80 -12.46
CA THR A 339 5.71 -18.55 -13.22
C THR A 339 4.53 -17.69 -12.77
N GLN A 340 3.36 -18.29 -12.64
CA GLN A 340 2.18 -17.63 -12.08
C GLN A 340 2.47 -17.06 -10.68
N GLN A 341 3.12 -17.85 -9.81
CA GLN A 341 3.46 -17.40 -8.46
C GLN A 341 4.37 -16.17 -8.45
N TYR A 342 5.51 -16.20 -9.16
CA TYR A 342 6.45 -15.08 -9.10
C TYR A 342 5.94 -13.84 -9.87
N LEU A 343 5.12 -14.00 -10.91
CA LEU A 343 4.47 -12.88 -11.60
C LEU A 343 3.52 -12.13 -10.66
N ILE A 344 2.70 -12.88 -9.92
CA ILE A 344 1.76 -12.33 -8.95
C ILE A 344 2.48 -11.66 -7.78
N LEU A 345 3.51 -12.29 -7.23
CA LEU A 345 4.29 -11.75 -6.12
C LEU A 345 5.04 -10.47 -6.54
N ALA A 346 5.62 -10.44 -7.74
CA ALA A 346 6.22 -9.22 -8.28
C ALA A 346 5.17 -8.11 -8.46
N GLU A 347 3.99 -8.45 -8.98
CA GLU A 347 2.90 -7.49 -9.13
C GLU A 347 2.44 -6.92 -7.78
N PHE A 348 2.36 -7.74 -6.72
CA PHE A 348 2.05 -7.26 -5.37
C PHE A 348 3.06 -6.23 -4.88
N VAL A 349 4.36 -6.55 -4.98
CA VAL A 349 5.43 -5.64 -4.53
C VAL A 349 5.39 -4.33 -5.32
N TRP A 350 5.21 -4.40 -6.63
CA TRP A 350 5.13 -3.22 -7.48
C TRP A 350 3.89 -2.36 -7.16
N THR A 351 2.73 -2.98 -7.04
CA THR A 351 1.47 -2.31 -6.70
C THR A 351 1.51 -1.68 -5.32
N HIS A 352 2.21 -2.31 -4.36
CA HIS A 352 2.44 -1.73 -3.04
C HIS A 352 3.16 -0.40 -3.12
N HIS A 353 4.32 -0.39 -3.77
CA HIS A 353 5.12 0.82 -3.93
C HIS A 353 4.39 1.93 -4.69
N LEU A 354 3.51 1.57 -5.64
CA LEU A 354 2.73 2.54 -6.43
C LEU A 354 1.54 3.14 -5.69
N SER A 355 0.77 2.33 -4.97
CA SER A 355 -0.62 2.70 -4.63
C SER A 355 -1.09 2.28 -3.24
N TYR A 356 -0.37 1.40 -2.54
CA TYR A 356 -0.83 0.85 -1.25
C TYR A 356 0.12 1.13 -0.08
N LYS A 357 1.33 1.64 -0.35
CA LYS A 357 2.29 2.09 0.65
C LYS A 357 1.73 3.29 1.42
N VAL A 358 1.61 3.16 2.73
CA VAL A 358 1.19 4.25 3.63
C VAL A 358 2.32 4.49 4.62
N GLU A 359 3.24 5.38 4.23
CA GLU A 359 4.44 5.69 5.02
C GLU A 359 4.20 6.89 5.92
N VAL A 360 4.24 6.68 7.24
CA VAL A 360 4.16 7.74 8.23
C VAL A 360 5.50 7.83 8.97
N CYS A 361 6.15 8.99 8.88
CA CYS A 361 7.46 9.24 9.49
C CYS A 361 8.51 8.17 9.14
N GLY A 362 8.54 7.71 7.88
CA GLY A 362 9.47 6.70 7.40
C GLY A 362 9.10 5.25 7.74
N ILE A 363 7.96 5.02 8.40
CA ILE A 363 7.44 3.68 8.71
C ILE A 363 6.24 3.38 7.83
N ASP A 364 6.32 2.30 7.06
CA ASP A 364 5.19 1.78 6.30
C ASP A 364 4.24 1.00 7.22
N LEU A 365 3.03 1.54 7.41
CA LEU A 365 2.03 0.97 8.32
C LEU A 365 1.51 -0.40 7.87
N PHE A 366 1.63 -0.70 6.57
CA PHE A 366 1.13 -1.93 5.95
C PHE A 366 2.25 -2.69 5.24
N ASP A 367 3.47 -2.66 5.80
CA ASP A 367 4.63 -3.29 5.17
C ASP A 367 4.43 -4.80 4.99
N MET A 368 4.19 -5.18 3.73
CA MET A 368 4.11 -6.57 3.29
C MET A 368 5.35 -7.03 2.51
N VAL A 369 6.24 -6.09 2.17
CA VAL A 369 7.35 -6.32 1.22
C VAL A 369 8.29 -7.43 1.70
N PRO A 370 8.69 -7.53 2.99
CA PRO A 370 9.57 -8.60 3.45
C PRO A 370 9.01 -10.01 3.19
N THR A 371 7.72 -10.21 3.47
CA THR A 371 7.05 -11.51 3.27
C THR A 371 6.94 -11.82 1.78
N GLN A 372 6.56 -10.84 0.96
CA GLN A 372 6.45 -11.06 -0.50
C GLN A 372 7.80 -11.34 -1.14
N LEU A 373 8.87 -10.62 -0.77
CA LEU A 373 10.21 -10.86 -1.31
C LEU A 373 10.74 -12.25 -0.92
N LYS A 374 10.48 -12.70 0.31
CA LYS A 374 10.84 -14.06 0.73
C LYS A 374 10.13 -15.11 -0.13
N ASN A 375 8.83 -14.95 -0.35
CA ASN A 375 8.04 -15.88 -1.18
C ASN A 375 8.45 -15.80 -2.66
N LEU A 376 8.75 -14.60 -3.15
CA LEU A 376 9.16 -14.34 -4.54
C LEU A 376 10.48 -15.04 -4.84
N ARG A 377 11.46 -14.86 -3.94
CA ARG A 377 12.75 -15.56 -4.02
C ARG A 377 12.55 -17.07 -4.01
N ALA A 378 11.74 -17.61 -3.10
CA ALA A 378 11.49 -19.04 -3.02
C ALA A 378 10.83 -19.61 -4.30
N ALA A 379 9.90 -18.87 -4.92
CA ALA A 379 9.30 -19.27 -6.19
C ALA A 379 10.32 -19.25 -7.34
N LEU A 380 11.18 -18.22 -7.40
CA LEU A 380 12.22 -18.08 -8.41
C LEU A 380 13.34 -19.13 -8.29
N GLU A 381 13.75 -19.47 -7.06
CA GLU A 381 14.76 -20.51 -6.79
C GLU A 381 14.21 -21.89 -7.19
N ARG A 382 12.97 -22.22 -6.81
CA ARG A 382 12.36 -23.51 -7.20
C ARG A 382 12.13 -23.66 -8.70
N ALA A 383 11.77 -22.57 -9.38
CA ALA A 383 11.66 -22.58 -10.85
C ALA A 383 13.02 -22.84 -11.52
N GLU A 384 14.12 -22.30 -10.94
CA GLU A 384 15.47 -22.53 -11.43
C GLU A 384 15.94 -23.96 -11.16
N ASP A 385 15.66 -24.51 -9.97
CA ASP A 385 16.03 -25.88 -9.62
C ASP A 385 15.38 -26.91 -10.56
N LEU A 386 14.10 -26.72 -10.91
CA LEU A 386 13.42 -27.54 -11.92
C LEU A 386 14.12 -27.52 -13.29
N SER A 387 14.73 -26.39 -13.65
CA SER A 387 15.41 -26.23 -14.93
C SER A 387 16.80 -26.88 -14.93
N ARG A 388 17.44 -27.03 -13.77
CA ARG A 388 18.79 -27.62 -13.65
C ARG A 388 18.80 -29.14 -13.72
N ASP A 389 17.71 -29.78 -13.31
CA ASP A 389 17.56 -31.24 -13.39
C ASP A 389 17.44 -31.73 -14.84
N LEU A 390 17.12 -30.82 -15.76
CA LEU A 390 17.17 -31.04 -17.20
C LEU A 390 18.51 -30.52 -17.72
N THR A 391 19.18 -31.27 -18.60
CA THR A 391 20.42 -30.84 -19.28
C THR A 391 20.23 -29.63 -20.23
N HIS A 392 19.11 -28.91 -20.11
CA HIS A 392 18.75 -27.72 -20.87
C HIS A 392 18.55 -26.54 -19.93
N HIS A 393 19.15 -25.40 -20.29
CA HIS A 393 18.90 -24.10 -19.65
C HIS A 393 17.40 -23.80 -19.48
N CYS A 394 17.03 -22.98 -18.48
CA CYS A 394 15.65 -22.54 -18.22
C CYS A 394 14.87 -22.30 -19.52
N SER A 395 13.62 -22.77 -19.56
CA SER A 395 12.79 -22.66 -20.76
C SER A 395 12.80 -21.22 -21.27
N PRO A 396 13.13 -21.00 -22.57
CA PRO A 396 13.13 -19.66 -23.15
C PRO A 396 11.75 -18.98 -23.04
N LYS A 397 10.68 -19.78 -22.85
CA LYS A 397 9.29 -19.36 -22.72
C LYS A 397 9.06 -18.31 -21.63
N TYR A 398 9.69 -18.46 -20.46
CA TYR A 398 9.40 -17.65 -19.27
C TYR A 398 10.52 -16.69 -18.85
N GLN A 399 11.53 -16.49 -19.70
CA GLN A 399 12.67 -15.61 -19.39
C GLN A 399 12.25 -14.17 -19.13
N ASN A 400 11.30 -13.63 -19.89
CA ASN A 400 10.76 -12.28 -19.70
C ASN A 400 10.05 -12.12 -18.35
N ALA A 401 9.22 -13.10 -17.97
CA ALA A 401 8.53 -13.12 -16.68
C ALA A 401 9.53 -13.17 -15.51
N ARG A 402 10.59 -13.97 -15.66
CA ARG A 402 11.66 -14.07 -14.66
C ARG A 402 12.44 -12.76 -14.56
N LEU A 403 12.78 -12.13 -15.69
CA LEU A 403 13.44 -10.83 -15.73
C LEU A 403 12.61 -9.76 -14.99
N TRP A 404 11.32 -9.68 -15.26
CA TRP A 404 10.38 -8.79 -14.57
C TRP A 404 10.38 -9.02 -13.05
N ALA A 405 10.22 -10.27 -12.62
CA ALA A 405 10.20 -10.60 -11.20
C ALA A 405 11.50 -10.27 -10.47
N LEU A 406 12.65 -10.53 -11.11
CA LEU A 406 13.97 -10.17 -10.58
C LEU A 406 14.17 -8.66 -10.51
N PHE A 407 13.73 -7.94 -11.54
CA PHE A 407 13.79 -6.48 -11.58
C PHE A 407 13.00 -5.85 -10.43
N ILE A 408 11.78 -6.31 -10.19
CA ILE A 408 10.95 -5.81 -9.07
C ILE A 408 11.59 -6.12 -7.71
N GLY A 409 12.16 -7.32 -7.55
CA GLY A 409 12.88 -7.66 -6.33
C GLY A 409 14.11 -6.77 -6.11
N ALA A 410 14.88 -6.49 -7.17
CA ALA A 410 16.06 -5.63 -7.11
C ALA A 410 15.68 -4.17 -6.78
N HIS A 411 14.59 -3.67 -7.36
CA HIS A 411 14.03 -2.35 -7.03
C HIS A 411 13.67 -2.27 -5.53
N ALA A 412 13.07 -3.33 -4.97
CA ALA A 412 12.74 -3.37 -3.54
C ALA A 412 13.98 -3.44 -2.62
N GLU A 413 15.00 -4.22 -3.01
CA GLU A 413 16.30 -4.25 -2.32
C GLU A 413 16.96 -2.87 -2.30
N TRP A 414 16.92 -2.15 -3.43
CA TRP A 414 17.45 -0.79 -3.53
C TRP A 414 16.79 0.16 -2.54
N LEU A 415 15.46 0.19 -2.50
CA LEU A 415 14.69 1.04 -1.58
C LEU A 415 15.05 0.78 -0.11
N LYS A 416 15.23 -0.50 0.26
CA LYS A 416 15.64 -0.91 1.60
C LYS A 416 17.08 -0.48 1.94
N SER A 417 17.98 -0.49 0.96
CA SER A 417 19.37 -0.06 1.19
C SER A 417 19.48 1.44 1.48
N LYS A 418 18.69 2.26 0.77
CA LYS A 418 18.65 3.72 0.96
C LYS A 418 18.01 4.13 2.28
N SER A 419 16.98 3.43 2.74
CA SER A 419 16.39 3.72 4.06
C SER A 419 17.39 3.48 5.20
N LYS A 420 18.21 2.43 5.10
CA LYS A 420 19.30 2.14 6.05
C LYS A 420 20.43 3.16 6.02
N GLN A 421 20.79 3.69 4.85
CA GLN A 421 21.81 4.75 4.75
C GLN A 421 21.34 6.04 5.43
N LYS A 422 20.07 6.43 5.23
CA LYS A 422 19.50 7.62 5.88
C LYS A 422 19.42 7.52 7.41
N THR A 423 19.31 6.32 7.97
CA THR A 423 19.28 6.11 9.43
C THR A 423 20.66 5.91 10.07
N SER A 424 21.71 5.72 9.26
CA SER A 424 23.08 5.47 9.74
C SER A 424 24.05 6.65 9.55
N GLU A 425 23.66 7.73 8.88
CA GLU A 425 24.44 8.96 8.89
C GLU A 425 24.33 9.68 10.25
N PRO A 426 25.42 9.80 11.03
CA PRO A 426 25.41 10.63 12.22
C PRO A 426 25.31 12.09 11.76
N PHE A 427 24.21 12.76 12.10
CA PHE A 427 24.10 14.22 12.05
C PHE A 427 25.29 14.81 12.83
N SER A 428 26.33 15.23 12.12
CA SER A 428 27.39 16.05 12.66
C SER A 428 27.02 17.49 12.33
N PRO A 429 26.45 18.27 13.27
CA PRO A 429 26.22 19.68 13.02
C PRO A 429 27.57 20.36 12.84
N SER A 430 27.67 21.18 11.79
CA SER A 430 28.89 21.93 11.52
C SER A 430 29.20 22.85 12.70
N HIS A 431 30.48 22.95 13.06
CA HIS A 431 31.00 23.72 14.19
C HIS A 431 30.69 25.25 14.14
N LYS A 432 30.01 25.72 13.08
CA LYS A 432 29.60 27.12 12.90
C LYS A 432 28.25 27.46 13.53
N ASP A 433 27.38 26.49 13.80
CA ASP A 433 26.03 26.73 14.33
C ASP A 433 25.96 26.67 15.88
N LEU A 434 27.07 26.30 16.54
CA LEU A 434 27.15 26.11 18.00
C LEU A 434 27.60 27.36 18.78
N LEU A 435 27.80 28.51 18.12
CA LEU A 435 28.29 29.73 18.76
C LEU A 435 27.26 30.85 18.95
N GLU A 436 26.00 30.69 18.50
CA GLU A 436 24.99 31.75 18.63
C GLU A 436 23.82 31.45 19.59
N MET A 437 23.80 30.30 20.29
CA MET A 437 22.71 29.97 21.22
C MET A 437 23.15 29.62 22.66
N ASN A 438 24.14 30.33 23.20
CA ASN A 438 24.55 30.17 24.60
C ASN A 438 24.53 31.48 25.40
N GLN A 439 23.33 32.01 25.69
CA GLN A 439 23.09 32.82 26.89
C GLN A 439 21.63 32.67 27.35
N ALA A 440 21.39 31.76 28.31
CA ALA A 440 20.55 31.96 29.50
C ALA A 440 20.25 30.61 30.20
N GLU A 441 21.04 30.36 31.25
CA GLU A 441 20.70 29.73 32.53
C GLU A 441 19.75 28.52 32.55
N LYS A 442 20.31 27.32 32.74
CA LYS A 442 20.43 26.62 34.05
C LYS A 442 19.11 26.34 34.76
N LYS A 443 18.70 25.07 34.72
CA LYS A 443 18.44 24.23 35.91
C LYS A 443 18.24 22.76 35.49
N SER A 444 19.24 21.93 35.79
CA SER A 444 19.08 20.48 35.92
C SER A 444 18.43 20.19 37.30
N PRO A 445 17.75 19.05 37.56
CA PRO A 445 18.52 17.80 37.72
C PRO A 445 17.79 16.47 37.41
N ARG A 446 18.65 15.44 37.28
CA ARG A 446 18.45 13.99 37.47
C ARG A 446 18.11 13.14 36.24
N ALA A 447 19.19 12.74 35.57
CA ALA A 447 19.24 11.57 34.72
C ALA A 447 18.94 10.30 35.54
N ILE A 448 17.87 9.59 35.17
CA ILE A 448 17.65 8.20 35.54
C ILE A 448 18.25 7.35 34.42
N LYS A 449 19.32 6.62 34.77
CA LYS A 449 19.89 5.55 33.97
C LYS A 449 18.82 4.46 33.81
N CYS A 450 18.30 4.24 32.60
CA CYS A 450 17.55 3.02 32.30
C CYS A 450 18.52 1.95 31.83
N SER A 451 18.63 0.89 32.63
CA SER A 451 19.34 -0.36 32.31
C SER A 451 18.74 -0.98 31.04
N ARG A 452 19.61 -1.35 30.11
CA ARG A 452 19.27 -2.27 29.01
C ARG A 452 19.34 -3.67 29.57
N ASP A 453 18.23 -4.17 30.08
CA ASP A 453 18.04 -5.60 30.28
C ASP A 453 16.58 -5.91 29.94
N ASN A 454 16.35 -6.29 28.69
CA ASN A 454 15.19 -7.11 28.38
C ASN A 454 15.53 -7.97 27.17
N GLU A 455 15.71 -9.25 27.44
CA GLU A 455 15.82 -10.34 26.47
C GLU A 455 14.59 -10.33 25.58
N ASN A 456 14.73 -9.71 24.41
CA ASN A 456 13.69 -9.73 23.39
C ASN A 456 14.11 -10.75 22.34
N TYR A 457 13.26 -11.76 22.17
CA TYR A 457 13.33 -12.80 21.16
C TYR A 457 13.82 -12.25 19.81
N ASP A 458 15.07 -12.55 19.49
CA ASP A 458 15.72 -12.23 18.23
C ASP A 458 15.28 -13.23 17.16
N TRP A 459 14.30 -12.81 16.34
CA TRP A 459 13.92 -13.49 15.10
C TRP A 459 14.71 -12.97 13.89
N GLU A 460 15.62 -12.00 14.06
CA GLU A 460 16.46 -11.42 13.01
C GLU A 460 17.74 -12.25 12.75
N SER A 461 18.02 -13.26 13.57
CA SER A 461 19.27 -14.06 13.50
C SER A 461 19.28 -15.23 12.49
N TYR A 462 18.14 -15.61 11.88
CA TYR A 462 18.15 -16.69 10.86
C TYR A 462 18.32 -16.16 9.43
N ARG A 463 19.61 -15.96 9.10
CA ARG A 463 20.22 -15.54 7.83
C ARG A 463 19.94 -14.09 7.46
N GLU A 464 21.00 -13.29 7.53
CA GLU A 464 21.26 -12.22 6.57
C GLU A 464 21.14 -12.80 5.14
N ILE A 465 19.92 -12.84 4.64
CA ILE A 465 19.58 -12.93 3.23
C ILE A 465 20.44 -11.85 2.58
N SER A 466 21.46 -12.23 1.81
CA SER A 466 22.31 -11.29 1.07
C SER A 466 21.44 -10.14 0.58
N ASN A 467 21.69 -8.91 1.05
CA ASN A 467 20.84 -7.73 0.82
C ASN A 467 20.75 -7.34 -0.68
N ARG A 468 21.26 -8.18 -1.59
CA ARG A 468 21.44 -7.95 -3.02
C ARG A 468 21.20 -9.21 -3.86
N TRP A 469 20.46 -10.20 -3.34
CA TRP A 469 20.23 -11.45 -4.07
C TRP A 469 19.49 -11.20 -5.39
N PHE A 470 18.46 -10.34 -5.37
CA PHE A 470 17.70 -10.03 -6.57
C PHE A 470 18.55 -9.25 -7.57
N SER A 471 19.33 -8.24 -7.12
CA SER A 471 20.23 -7.50 -8.01
C SER A 471 21.26 -8.40 -8.69
N THR A 472 21.91 -9.31 -7.96
CA THR A 472 22.88 -10.26 -8.55
C THR A 472 22.22 -11.21 -9.55
N ARG A 473 21.02 -11.70 -9.25
CA ARG A 473 20.28 -12.60 -10.15
C ARG A 473 19.73 -11.87 -11.37
N LEU A 474 19.31 -10.62 -11.23
CA LEU A 474 18.90 -9.74 -12.33
C LEU A 474 20.05 -9.55 -13.32
N ALA A 475 21.23 -9.18 -12.84
CA ALA A 475 22.39 -8.96 -13.70
C ALA A 475 22.79 -10.22 -14.48
N ARG A 476 22.70 -11.40 -13.84
CA ARG A 476 22.89 -12.69 -14.53
C ARG A 476 21.82 -12.92 -15.60
N GLN A 477 20.54 -12.72 -15.29
CA GLN A 477 19.44 -12.92 -16.23
C GLN A 477 19.56 -12.01 -17.47
N VAL A 478 19.91 -10.73 -17.27
CA VAL A 478 20.16 -9.76 -18.33
C VAL A 478 21.29 -10.24 -19.26
N ARG A 479 22.40 -10.72 -18.69
CA ARG A 479 23.53 -11.28 -19.46
C ARG A 479 23.14 -12.54 -20.23
N ASP A 480 22.40 -13.45 -19.59
CA ASP A 480 21.93 -14.69 -20.23
C ASP A 480 20.99 -14.39 -21.41
N MET A 481 20.21 -13.31 -21.33
CA MET A 481 19.37 -12.79 -22.41
C MET A 481 20.13 -11.93 -23.43
N LYS A 482 21.45 -11.77 -23.27
CA LYS A 482 22.33 -10.95 -24.13
C LYS A 482 21.89 -9.48 -24.24
N MET A 483 21.26 -8.97 -23.19
CA MET A 483 20.91 -7.55 -23.05
C MET A 483 22.07 -6.83 -22.37
N SER A 484 22.40 -5.63 -22.82
CA SER A 484 23.58 -4.91 -22.32
C SER A 484 23.32 -3.46 -21.94
N ILE A 485 22.20 -2.90 -22.42
CA ILE A 485 21.79 -1.53 -22.15
C ILE A 485 20.33 -1.50 -21.68
N TRP A 486 19.93 -0.41 -21.03
CA TRP A 486 18.57 -0.26 -20.50
C TRP A 486 17.50 -0.33 -21.59
N GLU A 487 17.81 0.17 -22.79
CA GLU A 487 16.95 0.15 -23.97
C GLU A 487 16.56 -1.26 -24.43
N ASP A 488 17.38 -2.27 -24.11
CA ASP A 488 17.06 -3.68 -24.39
C ASP A 488 16.06 -4.24 -23.37
N VAL A 489 16.19 -3.83 -22.11
CA VAL A 489 15.42 -4.34 -20.96
C VAL A 489 14.04 -3.66 -20.87
N TYR A 490 13.99 -2.35 -21.13
CA TYR A 490 12.80 -1.54 -20.98
C TYR A 490 11.57 -2.07 -21.76
N PRO A 491 11.69 -2.48 -23.05
CA PRO A 491 10.56 -3.07 -23.79
C PRO A 491 10.00 -4.33 -23.13
N VAL A 492 10.84 -5.16 -22.52
CA VAL A 492 10.40 -6.38 -21.81
C VAL A 492 9.60 -6.01 -20.57
N LEU A 493 10.10 -5.09 -19.75
CA LEU A 493 9.39 -4.64 -18.54
C LEU A 493 8.06 -3.97 -18.89
N ARG A 494 8.00 -3.22 -20.01
CA ARG A 494 6.77 -2.62 -20.55
C ARG A 494 5.75 -3.68 -21.02
N GLY A 495 6.17 -4.93 -21.21
CA GLY A 495 5.29 -6.08 -21.40
C GLY A 495 4.45 -6.44 -20.16
N PHE A 496 4.83 -5.95 -18.99
CA PHE A 496 4.16 -6.17 -17.70
C PHE A 496 3.53 -4.86 -17.16
N ASN A 497 3.44 -4.64 -15.85
CA ASN A 497 2.86 -3.41 -15.27
C ASN A 497 3.90 -2.31 -15.00
N TYR A 498 5.05 -2.33 -15.68
CA TYR A 498 6.09 -1.34 -15.47
C TYR A 498 5.65 0.07 -15.90
N ALA A 499 5.96 1.05 -15.05
CA ALA A 499 5.85 2.47 -15.36
C ALA A 499 6.97 3.22 -14.65
N ASP A 500 7.63 4.13 -15.37
CA ASP A 500 8.79 4.86 -14.87
C ASP A 500 8.35 6.07 -14.03
N VAL A 501 7.70 5.78 -12.90
CA VAL A 501 7.02 6.77 -12.06
C VAL A 501 7.34 6.63 -10.57
N ILE A 502 8.02 5.54 -10.19
CA ILE A 502 8.55 5.33 -8.84
C ILE A 502 10.05 5.51 -8.90
N GLN A 503 10.60 6.24 -7.93
CA GLN A 503 12.05 6.31 -7.71
C GLN A 503 12.50 5.08 -6.91
N PRO A 504 13.64 4.45 -7.25
CA PRO A 504 14.56 4.80 -8.34
C PRO A 504 13.96 4.49 -9.71
N LEU A 505 14.28 5.32 -10.71
CA LEU A 505 13.91 5.02 -12.09
C LEU A 505 14.55 3.71 -12.53
N GLY A 506 13.92 3.03 -13.47
CA GLY A 506 14.33 1.65 -13.79
C GLY A 506 15.74 1.54 -14.35
N GLU A 507 16.19 2.57 -15.08
CA GLU A 507 17.57 2.67 -15.56
C GLU A 507 18.58 2.67 -14.39
N GLU A 508 18.27 3.34 -13.28
CA GLU A 508 19.15 3.35 -12.10
C GLU A 508 19.23 1.97 -11.43
N VAL A 509 18.10 1.25 -11.36
CA VAL A 509 18.06 -0.13 -10.84
C VAL A 509 18.87 -1.06 -11.72
N PHE A 510 18.71 -0.91 -13.04
CA PHE A 510 19.45 -1.67 -14.04
C PHE A 510 20.96 -1.43 -13.91
N ASN A 511 21.40 -0.17 -13.97
CA ASN A 511 22.81 0.20 -13.90
C ASN A 511 23.44 -0.31 -12.59
N GLN A 512 22.76 -0.12 -11.46
CA GLN A 512 23.27 -0.62 -10.18
C GLN A 512 23.42 -2.15 -10.15
N ALA A 513 22.49 -2.89 -10.75
CA ALA A 513 22.59 -4.35 -10.82
C ALA A 513 23.75 -4.78 -11.72
N MET A 514 23.95 -4.10 -12.86
CA MET A 514 25.03 -4.39 -13.81
C MET A 514 26.43 -4.11 -13.24
N ASP A 515 26.56 -3.09 -12.39
CA ASP A 515 27.81 -2.77 -11.67
C ASP A 515 28.24 -3.83 -10.64
N MET A 516 27.39 -4.83 -10.34
CA MET A 516 27.71 -5.89 -9.37
C MET A 516 28.48 -7.08 -9.97
N LEU A 517 28.67 -7.10 -11.29
CA LEU A 517 29.40 -8.14 -12.02
C LEU A 517 30.77 -7.63 -12.44
#